data_AF-A0A7J9XWT3-F1
#
_entry.id   AF-A0A7J9XWT3-F1
#
_cell.length_a   1.000
_cell.length_b   1.000
_cell.length_c   1.000
_cell.angle_alpha   90.00
_cell.angle_beta   90.00
_cell.angle_gamma   90.00
#
_symmetry.space_group_name_H-M   'P 1'
#
loop_
_entity.id
_entity.type
_entity.pdbx_description
1 polymer ?
#
loop_
_entity_poly.entity_id
_entity_poly.type
_entity_poly.pdbx_seq_one_letter_code
_entity_poly.pdbx_strand_id
1 'polypeptide(L)'
;MTQPSVPPAFPRARDAQLRAALESANIPTLQLVLAHLTGEDAWLAGPYQPSRTVATNDNDTGGLSDQRQAEIRAEALAVLTDIRDGRRSVPDPPSEQRIVELLSASLGQRVPLEYGTAMAEDGGFQPPPWLTADPVRGNRPQVLIIGAGISGVGMAIALQRLGLPFTVIERNEAVGGTWLANDYPGAGVDTPAHLYSYSFAPNPRWSRYFPKQREILDYLHRVARDAELLP
;
A
#
# COMPACT_ATOMS: atom_id res chain seq x y z
N MET A 1 -4.68 24.56 -12.14
CA MET A 1 -3.97 23.30 -11.86
C MET A 1 -4.93 22.16 -12.13
N THR A 2 -4.76 21.48 -13.25
CA THR A 2 -5.52 20.28 -13.61
C THR A 2 -5.31 19.23 -12.53
N GLN A 3 -6.39 18.70 -11.95
CA GLN A 3 -6.28 17.53 -11.08
C GLN A 3 -5.52 16.44 -11.85
N PRO A 4 -4.53 15.76 -11.25
CA PRO A 4 -3.92 14.61 -11.89
C PRO A 4 -5.04 13.62 -12.19
N SER A 5 -5.25 13.36 -13.48
CA SER A 5 -6.24 12.39 -13.94
C SER A 5 -5.96 11.08 -13.25
N VAL A 6 -6.95 10.50 -12.58
CA VAL A 6 -6.88 9.13 -12.06
C VAL A 6 -6.33 8.26 -13.18
N PRO A 7 -5.17 7.59 -13.01
CA PRO A 7 -4.65 6.69 -14.04
C PRO A 7 -5.75 5.68 -14.37
N PRO A 8 -6.01 5.40 -15.66
CA PRO A 8 -6.99 4.39 -16.01
C PRO A 8 -6.64 3.07 -15.33
N ALA A 9 -7.65 2.30 -14.92
CA ALA A 9 -7.46 0.95 -14.40
C ALA A 9 -6.50 0.20 -15.34
N PHE A 10 -5.47 -0.46 -14.78
CA PHE A 10 -4.38 -1.10 -15.53
C PHE A 10 -4.82 -1.86 -16.81
N PRO A 11 -5.94 -2.63 -16.80
CA PRO A 11 -6.45 -3.29 -18.02
C PRO A 11 -6.84 -2.37 -19.19
N ARG A 12 -6.97 -1.06 -18.95
CA ARG A 12 -7.34 -0.04 -19.95
C ARG A 12 -6.23 0.99 -20.18
N ALA A 13 -5.06 0.81 -19.57
CA ALA A 13 -3.95 1.74 -19.71
C ALA A 13 -3.35 1.65 -21.12
N ARG A 14 -3.27 2.78 -21.83
CA ARG A 14 -2.57 2.86 -23.12
C ARG A 14 -1.05 2.81 -22.91
N ASP A 15 -0.30 2.39 -23.92
CA ASP A 15 1.17 2.31 -23.86
C ASP A 15 1.82 3.63 -23.43
N ALA A 16 1.32 4.76 -23.94
CA ALA A 16 1.81 6.08 -23.56
C ALA A 16 1.59 6.38 -22.06
N GLN A 17 0.51 5.87 -21.48
CA GLN A 17 0.21 6.03 -20.06
C GLN A 17 1.10 5.12 -19.21
N LEU A 18 1.35 3.89 -19.64
CA LEU A 18 2.29 2.98 -18.98
C LEU A 18 3.71 3.56 -19.01
N ARG A 19 4.19 4.04 -20.17
CA ARG A 19 5.50 4.73 -20.26
C ARG A 19 5.58 5.91 -19.29
N ALA A 20 4.59 6.81 -19.34
CA ALA A 20 4.59 7.98 -18.48
C ALA A 20 4.63 7.63 -16.98
N ALA A 21 3.93 6.56 -16.57
CA ALA A 21 3.98 6.07 -15.19
C ALA A 21 5.37 5.51 -14.82
N LEU A 22 6.00 4.75 -15.73
CA LEU A 22 7.32 4.15 -15.52
C LEU A 22 8.46 5.18 -15.44
N GLU A 23 8.31 6.35 -16.05
CA GLU A 23 9.28 7.45 -15.87
C GLU A 23 9.35 7.93 -14.41
N SER A 24 8.21 7.93 -13.71
CA SER A 24 8.14 8.31 -12.29
C SER A 24 8.38 7.16 -11.31
N ALA A 25 8.62 5.94 -11.80
CA ALA A 25 8.78 4.78 -10.94
C ALA A 25 10.15 4.78 -10.26
N ASN A 26 10.16 4.48 -8.96
CA ASN A 26 11.36 4.15 -8.20
C ASN A 26 11.98 2.86 -8.76
N ILE A 27 13.24 2.92 -9.19
CA ILE A 27 13.92 1.84 -9.91
C ILE A 27 14.09 0.58 -9.07
N PRO A 28 14.59 0.64 -7.81
CA PRO A 28 14.63 -0.54 -6.94
C PRO A 28 13.28 -1.22 -6.78
N THR A 29 12.22 -0.44 -6.57
CA THR A 29 10.85 -0.97 -6.47
C THR A 29 10.42 -1.65 -7.77
N LEU A 30 10.72 -1.04 -8.92
CA LEU A 30 10.39 -1.61 -10.23
C LEU A 30 11.13 -2.92 -10.50
N GLN A 31 12.36 -3.07 -10.01
CA GLN A 31 13.12 -4.31 -10.10
C GLN A 31 12.47 -5.42 -9.26
N LEU A 32 11.92 -5.11 -8.08
CA LEU A 32 11.15 -6.08 -7.28
C LEU A 32 9.91 -6.56 -8.03
N VAL A 33 9.18 -5.62 -8.64
CA VAL A 33 7.99 -5.91 -9.46
C VAL A 33 8.38 -6.81 -10.63
N LEU A 34 9.44 -6.46 -11.37
CA LEU A 34 9.96 -7.28 -12.47
C LEU A 34 10.33 -8.68 -12.00
N ALA A 35 11.18 -8.81 -10.99
CA ALA A 35 11.62 -10.10 -10.47
C ALA A 35 10.46 -10.97 -9.96
N HIS A 36 9.40 -10.35 -9.46
CA HIS A 36 8.17 -11.06 -9.09
C HIS A 36 7.38 -11.51 -10.33
N LEU A 37 7.13 -10.61 -11.28
CA LEU A 37 6.30 -10.87 -12.48
C LEU A 37 6.96 -11.79 -13.51
N THR A 38 8.29 -11.81 -13.56
CA THR A 38 9.07 -12.65 -14.49
C THR A 38 9.64 -13.90 -13.83
N GLY A 39 9.87 -13.88 -12.52
CA GLY A 39 10.66 -14.90 -11.83
C GLY A 39 12.17 -14.76 -12.05
N GLU A 40 12.62 -13.68 -12.69
CA GLU A 40 14.03 -13.49 -13.06
C GLU A 40 14.77 -12.61 -12.04
N ASP A 41 15.67 -13.22 -11.28
CA ASP A 41 16.52 -12.50 -10.31
C ASP A 41 17.68 -11.73 -10.93
N ALA A 42 17.89 -11.86 -12.23
CA ALA A 42 18.96 -11.15 -12.95
C ALA A 42 18.84 -9.63 -12.78
N TRP A 43 17.60 -9.13 -12.64
CA TRP A 43 17.30 -7.70 -12.41
C TRP A 43 17.67 -7.21 -11.01
N LEU A 44 18.04 -8.08 -10.07
CA LEU A 44 18.38 -7.74 -8.68
C LEU A 44 19.87 -7.93 -8.37
N ALA A 45 20.66 -8.39 -9.34
CA ALA A 45 22.03 -8.83 -9.13
C ALA A 45 22.98 -8.25 -10.19
N GLY A 46 24.29 -8.39 -9.91
CA GLY A 46 25.35 -7.99 -10.83
C GLY A 46 25.22 -6.54 -11.28
N PRO A 47 25.11 -6.26 -12.60
CA PRO A 47 25.06 -4.89 -13.12
C PRO A 47 23.78 -4.13 -12.76
N TYR A 48 22.75 -4.81 -12.25
CA TYR A 48 21.49 -4.21 -11.83
C TYR A 48 21.35 -4.14 -10.30
N GLN A 49 22.36 -4.58 -9.53
CA GLN A 49 22.27 -4.57 -8.08
C GLN A 49 22.12 -3.12 -7.55
N PRO A 50 21.04 -2.80 -6.82
CA PRO A 50 20.88 -1.49 -6.23
C PRO A 50 21.97 -1.21 -5.18
N SER A 51 22.42 0.03 -5.14
CA SER A 51 23.26 0.54 -4.06
C SER A 51 22.47 0.64 -2.77
N ARG A 52 23.17 0.45 -1.64
CA ARG A 52 22.58 0.54 -0.31
C ARG A 52 21.99 1.93 -0.09
N THR A 53 20.73 1.99 0.32
CA THR A 53 20.05 3.25 0.62
C THR A 53 20.83 4.04 1.69
N VAL A 54 21.21 5.27 1.36
CA VAL A 54 21.74 6.24 2.33
C VAL A 54 20.55 7.01 2.89
N ALA A 55 20.45 7.12 4.21
CA ALA A 55 19.24 7.47 4.98
C ALA A 55 18.54 8.81 4.65
N THR A 56 19.07 9.63 3.74
CA THR A 56 18.51 10.93 3.32
C THR A 56 18.05 10.98 1.87
N ASN A 57 18.04 9.85 1.16
CA ASN A 57 17.73 9.73 -0.26
C ASN A 57 16.58 8.73 -0.47
N ASP A 58 15.61 9.08 -1.32
CA ASP A 58 14.49 8.21 -1.74
C ASP A 58 14.95 6.97 -2.54
N ASN A 59 16.24 6.93 -2.89
CA ASN A 59 16.91 5.89 -3.67
C ASN A 59 16.22 5.63 -5.01
N ASP A 60 15.68 6.68 -5.62
CA ASP A 60 14.85 6.59 -6.83
C ASP A 60 15.53 5.88 -8.00
N THR A 61 16.84 5.96 -8.12
CA THR A 61 17.61 5.32 -9.20
C THR A 61 18.27 4.00 -8.77
N GLY A 62 18.27 3.67 -7.48
CA GLY A 62 19.10 2.59 -6.95
C GLY A 62 20.60 2.85 -7.08
N GLY A 63 21.05 4.04 -7.48
CA GLY A 63 22.45 4.30 -7.84
C GLY A 63 22.88 3.69 -9.18
N LEU A 64 21.93 3.24 -10.02
CA LEU A 64 22.21 2.66 -11.33
C LEU A 64 22.40 3.75 -12.40
N SER A 65 23.17 3.44 -13.45
CA SER A 65 23.37 4.34 -14.59
C SER A 65 22.08 4.55 -15.39
N ASP A 66 21.95 5.68 -16.08
CA ASP A 66 20.78 5.99 -16.91
C ASP A 66 20.47 4.89 -17.94
N GLN A 67 21.51 4.28 -18.51
CA GLN A 67 21.35 3.14 -19.41
C GLN A 67 20.65 1.96 -18.72
N ARG A 68 21.08 1.58 -17.52
CA ARG A 68 20.50 0.46 -16.76
C ARG A 68 19.08 0.78 -16.31
N GLN A 69 18.82 2.01 -15.90
CA GLN A 69 17.47 2.45 -15.58
C GLN A 69 16.54 2.36 -16.79
N ALA A 70 17.02 2.76 -17.99
CA ALA A 70 16.26 2.66 -19.23
C ALA A 70 15.96 1.20 -19.63
N GLU A 71 16.93 0.30 -19.46
CA GLU A 71 16.74 -1.15 -19.69
C GLU A 71 15.66 -1.73 -18.76
N ILE A 72 15.70 -1.40 -17.47
CA ILE A 72 14.69 -1.81 -16.48
C ILE A 72 13.30 -1.29 -16.85
N ARG A 73 13.18 0.00 -17.20
CA ARG A 73 11.89 0.60 -17.61
C ARG A 73 11.35 -0.03 -18.90
N ALA A 74 12.23 -0.34 -19.86
CA ALA A 74 11.85 -0.98 -21.10
C ALA A 74 11.31 -2.40 -20.87
N GLU A 75 11.98 -3.18 -20.03
CA GLU A 75 11.51 -4.53 -19.66
C GLU A 75 10.18 -4.46 -18.91
N ALA A 76 10.06 -3.56 -17.92
CA ALA A 76 8.82 -3.36 -17.18
C ALA A 76 7.66 -3.00 -18.11
N LEU A 77 7.89 -2.14 -19.10
CA LEU A 77 6.88 -1.81 -20.09
C LEU A 77 6.45 -3.05 -20.90
N ALA A 78 7.40 -3.89 -21.32
CA ALA A 78 7.10 -5.11 -22.08
C ALA A 78 6.27 -6.09 -21.24
N VAL A 79 6.71 -6.39 -20.02
CA VAL A 79 6.02 -7.29 -19.07
C VAL A 79 4.61 -6.78 -18.75
N LEU A 80 4.47 -5.50 -18.41
CA LEU A 80 3.17 -4.90 -18.09
C LEU A 80 2.23 -4.89 -19.30
N THR A 81 2.77 -4.67 -20.51
CA THR A 81 1.99 -4.73 -21.75
C THR A 81 1.52 -6.15 -22.04
N ASP A 82 2.37 -7.16 -21.84
CA ASP A 82 1.99 -8.56 -21.99
C ASP A 82 0.91 -8.99 -20.98
N ILE A 83 0.99 -8.52 -19.73
CA ILE A 83 -0.04 -8.80 -18.72
C ILE A 83 -1.36 -8.12 -19.11
N ARG A 84 -1.31 -6.83 -19.45
CA ARG A 84 -2.50 -6.07 -19.87
C ARG A 84 -3.20 -6.72 -21.07
N ASP A 85 -2.42 -7.18 -22.05
CA ASP A 85 -2.93 -7.78 -23.28
C ASP A 85 -3.26 -9.28 -23.14
N GLY A 86 -3.11 -9.86 -21.94
CA GLY A 86 -3.44 -11.25 -21.64
C GLY A 86 -2.44 -12.28 -22.19
N ARG A 87 -1.25 -11.85 -22.61
CA ARG A 87 -0.15 -12.73 -23.07
C ARG A 87 0.67 -13.31 -21.92
N ARG A 88 0.62 -12.69 -20.73
CA ARG A 88 1.26 -13.14 -19.49
C ARG A 88 0.26 -13.10 -18.35
N SER A 89 0.23 -14.13 -17.51
CA SER A 89 -0.53 -14.12 -16.26
C SER A 89 0.27 -13.45 -15.14
N VAL A 90 -0.42 -12.79 -14.22
CA VAL A 90 0.19 -12.36 -12.96
C VAL A 90 0.46 -13.62 -12.12
N PRO A 91 1.68 -13.82 -11.58
CA PRO A 91 1.98 -14.94 -10.69
C PRO A 91 1.16 -14.91 -9.40
N ASP A 92 1.12 -16.05 -8.70
CA ASP A 92 0.58 -16.11 -7.35
C ASP A 92 1.38 -15.22 -6.39
N PRO A 93 0.77 -14.75 -5.28
CA PRO A 93 1.47 -14.00 -4.26
C PRO A 93 2.78 -14.67 -3.81
N PRO A 94 3.88 -13.90 -3.62
CA PRO A 94 5.15 -14.46 -3.20
C PRO A 94 5.07 -15.02 -1.78
N SER A 95 5.87 -16.05 -1.48
CA SER A 95 6.05 -16.54 -0.11
C SER A 95 6.75 -15.49 0.77
N GLU A 96 6.60 -15.58 2.09
CA GLU A 96 7.31 -14.70 3.05
C GLU A 96 8.83 -14.73 2.83
N GLN A 97 9.38 -15.91 2.59
CA GLN A 97 10.79 -16.10 2.27
C GLN A 97 11.18 -15.33 1.01
N ARG A 98 10.37 -15.40 -0.05
CA ARG A 98 10.62 -14.69 -1.30
C ARG A 98 10.49 -13.18 -1.13
N ILE A 99 9.53 -12.70 -0.34
CA ILE A 99 9.39 -11.27 0.00
C ILE A 99 10.69 -10.78 0.66
N VAL A 100 11.21 -11.52 1.64
CA VAL A 100 12.43 -11.16 2.37
C VAL A 100 13.67 -11.17 1.47
N GLU A 101 13.76 -12.11 0.52
CA GLU A 101 14.83 -12.14 -0.49
C GLU A 101 14.80 -10.91 -1.39
N LEU A 102 13.62 -10.58 -1.93
CA LEU A 102 13.40 -9.40 -2.75
C LEU A 102 13.79 -8.13 -1.99
N LEU A 103 13.24 -7.93 -0.79
CA LEU A 103 13.53 -6.77 0.05
C LEU A 103 15.01 -6.68 0.42
N SER A 104 15.66 -7.81 0.72
CA SER A 104 17.10 -7.84 1.02
C SER A 104 17.95 -7.38 -0.16
N ALA A 105 17.58 -7.81 -1.37
CA ALA A 105 18.25 -7.37 -2.59
C ALA A 105 18.04 -5.88 -2.85
N SER A 106 16.80 -5.39 -2.72
CA SER A 106 16.46 -3.97 -2.93
C SER A 106 17.15 -3.04 -1.93
N LEU A 107 17.29 -3.45 -0.68
CA LEU A 107 17.90 -2.62 0.36
C LEU A 107 19.44 -2.75 0.41
N GLY A 108 20.01 -3.71 -0.31
CA GLY A 108 21.44 -4.03 -0.26
C GLY A 108 21.90 -4.50 1.13
N GLN A 109 20.98 -5.05 1.95
CA GLN A 109 21.26 -5.56 3.28
C GLN A 109 20.30 -6.69 3.63
N ARG A 110 20.71 -7.58 4.54
CA ARG A 110 19.87 -8.71 4.97
C ARG A 110 18.65 -8.21 5.75
N VAL A 111 17.45 -8.56 5.27
CA VAL A 111 16.20 -8.43 6.01
C VAL A 111 15.95 -9.74 6.79
N PRO A 112 15.63 -9.69 8.09
CA PRO A 112 15.28 -10.89 8.85
C PRO A 112 13.93 -11.50 8.41
N LEU A 113 13.80 -12.83 8.54
CA LEU A 113 12.58 -13.54 8.10
C LEU A 113 11.32 -13.12 8.86
N GLU A 114 11.45 -12.66 10.10
CA GLU A 114 10.32 -12.20 10.94
C GLU A 114 9.55 -11.00 10.34
N TYR A 115 10.15 -10.27 9.40
CA TYR A 115 9.45 -9.20 8.67
C TYR A 115 8.56 -9.74 7.54
N GLY A 116 8.70 -11.01 7.15
CA GLY A 116 8.01 -11.61 6.02
C GLY A 116 6.49 -11.54 6.12
N THR A 117 5.91 -11.93 7.27
CA THR A 117 4.45 -11.88 7.50
C THR A 117 3.93 -10.44 7.41
N ALA A 118 4.56 -9.50 8.12
CA ALA A 118 4.12 -8.10 8.12
C ALA A 118 4.19 -7.49 6.71
N MET A 119 5.24 -7.78 5.95
CA MET A 119 5.39 -7.28 4.58
C MET A 119 4.43 -7.97 3.60
N ALA A 120 4.06 -9.23 3.83
CA ALA A 120 3.02 -9.90 3.05
C ALA A 120 1.64 -9.29 3.30
N GLU A 121 1.35 -8.92 4.55
CA GLU A 121 0.11 -8.24 4.93
C GLU A 121 0.05 -6.81 4.38
N ASP A 122 1.10 -6.01 4.59
CA ASP A 122 1.19 -4.63 4.11
C ASP A 122 1.20 -4.56 2.57
N GLY A 123 1.85 -5.54 1.92
CA GLY A 123 1.86 -5.68 0.47
C GLY A 123 0.55 -6.18 -0.13
N GLY A 124 -0.44 -6.56 0.70
CA GLY A 124 -1.73 -7.09 0.25
C GLY A 124 -1.66 -8.49 -0.37
N PHE A 125 -0.55 -9.20 -0.16
CA PHE A 125 -0.33 -10.57 -0.64
C PHE A 125 -1.00 -11.61 0.26
N GLN A 126 -1.14 -11.29 1.54
CA GLN A 126 -1.86 -12.12 2.50
C GLN A 126 -2.78 -11.23 3.34
N PRO A 127 -4.08 -11.56 3.47
CA PRO A 127 -4.94 -10.84 4.39
C PRO A 127 -4.52 -11.16 5.84
N PRO A 128 -4.60 -10.19 6.77
CA PRO A 128 -4.30 -10.48 8.17
C PRO A 128 -5.31 -11.51 8.72
N PRO A 129 -4.92 -12.38 9.69
CA PRO A 129 -5.73 -13.51 10.12
C PRO A 129 -7.15 -13.15 10.57
N TRP A 130 -7.34 -11.97 11.17
CA TRP A 130 -8.64 -11.50 11.63
C TRP A 130 -9.59 -11.13 10.48
N LEU A 131 -9.06 -10.80 9.29
CA LEU A 131 -9.86 -10.42 8.13
C LEU A 131 -10.55 -11.62 7.48
N THR A 132 -9.97 -12.81 7.64
CA THR A 132 -10.45 -14.09 7.10
C THR A 132 -10.99 -15.04 8.17
N ALA A 133 -10.93 -14.65 9.45
CA ALA A 133 -11.45 -15.45 10.54
C ALA A 133 -12.97 -15.66 10.45
N ASP A 134 -13.43 -16.85 10.82
CA ASP A 134 -14.85 -17.13 10.96
C ASP A 134 -15.48 -16.26 12.07
N PRO A 135 -16.74 -15.81 11.91
CA PRO A 135 -17.46 -15.12 12.96
C PRO A 135 -17.50 -15.93 14.27
N VAL A 136 -17.31 -15.26 15.40
CA VAL A 136 -17.29 -15.88 16.71
C VAL A 136 -18.64 -16.52 17.03
N ARG A 137 -18.60 -17.82 17.32
CA ARG A 137 -19.76 -18.62 17.74
C ARG A 137 -19.74 -18.80 19.26
N GLY A 138 -20.93 -18.85 19.86
CA GLY A 138 -21.08 -19.06 21.30
C GLY A 138 -21.08 -17.76 22.09
N ASN A 139 -20.25 -17.67 23.14
CA ASN A 139 -20.21 -16.51 24.02
C ASN A 139 -19.69 -15.26 23.28
N ARG A 140 -20.53 -14.24 23.15
CA ARG A 140 -20.22 -13.00 22.45
C ARG A 140 -20.03 -11.87 23.47
N PRO A 141 -18.79 -11.55 23.87
CA PRO A 141 -18.55 -10.45 24.79
C PRO A 141 -19.05 -9.14 24.19
N GLN A 142 -19.64 -8.27 25.02
CA GLN A 142 -19.92 -6.89 24.64
C GLN A 142 -18.62 -6.08 24.72
N VAL A 143 -18.29 -5.39 23.63
CA VAL A 143 -17.08 -4.57 23.56
C VAL A 143 -17.46 -3.09 23.56
N LEU A 144 -16.86 -2.32 24.46
CA LEU A 144 -16.94 -0.86 24.42
C LEU A 144 -15.66 -0.30 23.79
N ILE A 145 -15.81 0.45 22.70
CA ILE A 145 -14.73 1.18 22.04
C ILE A 145 -14.83 2.64 22.45
N ILE A 146 -13.75 3.20 22.99
CA ILE A 146 -13.67 4.60 23.38
C ILE A 146 -12.82 5.34 22.33
N GLY A 147 -13.46 6.21 21.56
CA GLY A 147 -12.90 6.98 20.47
C GLY A 147 -13.25 6.42 19.09
N ALA A 148 -13.66 7.29 18.18
CA ALA A 148 -13.92 7.07 16.77
C ALA A 148 -12.85 7.75 15.88
N GLY A 149 -11.59 7.64 16.29
CA GLY A 149 -10.43 7.88 15.44
C GLY A 149 -10.10 6.66 14.57
N ILE A 150 -8.94 6.69 13.91
CA ILE A 150 -8.50 5.62 13.00
C ILE A 150 -8.47 4.24 13.69
N SER A 151 -8.01 4.14 14.95
CA SER A 151 -7.98 2.86 15.67
C SER A 151 -9.38 2.37 16.04
N GLY A 152 -10.27 3.27 16.45
CA GLY A 152 -11.64 2.92 16.85
C GLY A 152 -12.49 2.44 15.68
N VAL A 153 -12.40 3.13 14.54
CA VAL A 153 -13.07 2.71 13.30
C VAL A 153 -12.53 1.36 12.82
N GLY A 154 -11.20 1.16 12.83
CA GLY A 154 -10.59 -0.12 12.46
C GLY A 154 -11.05 -1.27 13.37
N MET A 155 -11.11 -1.03 14.69
CA MET A 155 -11.60 -2.01 15.67
C MET A 155 -13.07 -2.34 15.44
N ALA A 156 -13.93 -1.34 15.24
CA ALA A 156 -15.36 -1.55 14.98
C ALA A 156 -15.57 -2.43 13.74
N ILE A 157 -14.86 -2.16 12.65
CA ILE A 157 -14.92 -2.98 11.42
C ILE A 157 -14.46 -4.42 11.67
N ALA A 158 -13.38 -4.62 12.43
CA ALA A 158 -12.91 -5.95 12.78
C ALA A 158 -13.95 -6.72 13.61
N LEU A 159 -14.57 -6.07 14.59
CA LEU A 159 -15.63 -6.69 15.41
C LEU A 159 -16.90 -6.99 14.61
N GLN A 160 -17.30 -6.10 13.69
CA GLN A 160 -18.42 -6.37 12.76
C GLN A 160 -18.16 -7.65 11.95
N ARG A 161 -16.96 -7.81 11.39
CA ARG A 161 -16.57 -9.02 10.63
C ARG A 161 -16.61 -10.28 11.49
N LEU A 162 -16.16 -10.17 12.73
CA LEU A 162 -16.19 -11.28 13.71
C LEU A 162 -17.60 -11.54 14.28
N GLY A 163 -18.62 -10.75 13.91
CA GLY A 163 -19.98 -10.87 14.45
C GLY A 163 -20.08 -10.61 15.95
N LEU A 164 -19.15 -9.81 16.49
CA LEU A 164 -19.10 -9.44 17.90
C LEU A 164 -19.87 -8.12 18.14
N PRO A 165 -20.74 -8.06 19.16
CA PRO A 165 -21.47 -6.84 19.48
C PRO A 165 -20.54 -5.80 20.11
N PHE A 166 -20.67 -4.55 19.68
CA PHE A 166 -19.89 -3.45 20.24
C PHE A 166 -20.69 -2.15 20.32
N THR A 167 -20.17 -1.22 21.10
CA THR A 167 -20.62 0.16 21.16
C THR A 167 -19.40 1.07 21.01
N VAL A 168 -19.49 2.08 20.14
CA VAL A 168 -18.47 3.12 20.02
C VAL A 168 -18.97 4.36 20.74
N ILE A 169 -18.16 4.92 21.64
CA ILE A 169 -18.40 6.23 22.23
C ILE A 169 -17.31 7.19 21.77
N GLU A 170 -17.70 8.37 21.29
CA GLU A 170 -16.80 9.43 20.84
C GLU A 170 -17.17 10.73 21.54
N ARG A 171 -16.15 11.49 21.95
CA ARG A 171 -16.31 12.78 22.60
C ARG A 171 -16.63 13.88 21.58
N ASN A 172 -16.05 13.80 20.39
CA ASN A 172 -16.23 14.77 19.32
C ASN A 172 -17.60 14.61 18.64
N GLU A 173 -17.99 15.64 17.90
CA GLU A 173 -19.27 15.67 17.17
C GLU A 173 -19.31 14.71 15.96
N ALA A 174 -18.15 14.19 15.53
CA ALA A 174 -18.04 13.31 14.38
C ALA A 174 -16.85 12.33 14.52
N VAL A 175 -16.83 11.34 13.62
CA VAL A 175 -15.69 10.45 13.41
C VAL A 175 -14.48 11.26 12.93
N GLY A 176 -13.28 10.89 13.39
CA GLY A 176 -12.04 11.47 12.85
C GLY A 176 -10.86 11.47 13.82
N GLY A 177 -11.14 11.51 15.13
CA GLY A 177 -10.11 11.54 16.18
C GLY A 177 -9.11 12.68 15.95
N THR A 178 -7.82 12.35 15.87
CA THR A 178 -6.73 13.31 15.57
C THR A 178 -7.05 14.19 14.37
N TRP A 179 -7.61 13.62 13.30
CA TRP A 179 -7.87 14.35 12.07
C TRP A 179 -9.10 15.24 12.14
N LEU A 180 -10.00 15.03 13.10
CA LEU A 180 -11.07 15.98 13.37
C LEU A 180 -10.60 17.10 14.30
N ALA A 181 -9.80 16.74 15.31
CA ALA A 181 -9.36 17.66 16.35
C ALA A 181 -8.25 18.64 15.92
N ASN A 182 -7.56 18.39 14.80
CA ASN A 182 -6.40 19.17 14.37
C ASN A 182 -6.57 19.73 12.95
N ASP A 183 -7.16 20.91 12.81
CA ASP A 183 -7.40 21.57 11.52
C ASP A 183 -6.47 22.78 11.27
N TYR A 184 -5.40 22.90 12.06
CA TYR A 184 -4.46 24.00 11.94
C TYR A 184 -3.77 24.04 10.56
N PRO A 185 -3.38 25.23 10.07
CA PRO A 185 -2.72 25.37 8.78
C PRO A 185 -1.47 24.48 8.65
N GLY A 186 -1.47 23.61 7.65
CA GLY A 186 -0.34 22.72 7.35
C GLY A 186 -0.47 21.31 7.93
N ALA A 187 -1.45 21.04 8.80
CA ALA A 187 -1.72 19.71 9.35
C ALA A 187 -1.80 18.63 8.26
N GLY A 188 -1.08 17.52 8.48
CA GLY A 188 -0.94 16.42 7.54
C GLY A 188 -0.08 15.32 8.10
N VAL A 189 0.02 14.22 7.37
CA VAL A 189 0.83 13.06 7.77
C VAL A 189 2.31 13.29 7.48
N ASP A 190 3.17 12.61 8.24
CA ASP A 190 4.59 12.39 7.98
C ASP A 190 4.86 11.02 7.33
N THR A 191 3.84 10.19 7.24
CA THR A 191 3.87 8.85 6.65
C THR A 191 3.37 8.92 5.20
N PRO A 192 4.02 8.23 4.25
CA PRO A 192 3.56 8.19 2.87
C PRO A 192 2.09 7.76 2.73
N ALA A 193 1.34 8.38 1.83
CA ALA A 193 -0.11 8.20 1.69
C ALA A 193 -0.53 6.74 1.52
N HIS A 194 0.26 5.97 0.76
CA HIS A 194 0.02 4.56 0.49
C HIS A 194 0.13 3.68 1.74
N LEU A 195 0.90 4.13 2.75
CA LEU A 195 1.03 3.47 4.05
C LEU A 195 0.03 4.01 5.09
N TYR A 196 -0.58 5.18 4.84
CA TYR A 196 -1.59 5.77 5.71
C TYR A 196 -3.03 5.45 5.25
N SER A 197 -3.28 4.18 4.95
CA SER A 197 -4.61 3.63 4.62
C SER A 197 -4.79 2.31 5.36
N TYR A 198 -6.02 1.94 5.70
CA TYR A 198 -6.31 0.57 6.12
C TYR A 198 -6.00 -0.40 4.99
N SER A 199 -5.34 -1.53 5.29
CA SER A 199 -5.01 -2.58 4.33
C SER A 199 -6.25 -3.15 3.61
N PHE A 200 -7.41 -3.17 4.27
CA PHE A 200 -8.69 -3.61 3.70
C PHE A 200 -9.48 -2.51 2.98
N ALA A 201 -9.02 -1.25 3.03
CA ALA A 201 -9.70 -0.11 2.40
C ALA A 201 -8.68 0.91 1.83
N PRO A 202 -7.83 0.49 0.86
CA PRO A 202 -6.83 1.37 0.27
C PRO A 202 -7.46 2.57 -0.45
N ASN A 203 -6.70 3.65 -0.60
CA ASN A 203 -7.13 4.83 -1.35
C ASN A 203 -6.15 5.15 -2.50
N PRO A 204 -6.47 4.77 -3.75
CA PRO A 204 -5.61 5.08 -4.89
C PRO A 204 -5.73 6.55 -5.35
N ARG A 205 -6.59 7.36 -4.71
CA ARG A 205 -6.91 8.73 -5.13
C ARG A 205 -6.26 9.81 -4.26
N TRP A 206 -5.23 9.46 -3.50
CA TRP A 206 -4.46 10.45 -2.76
C TRP A 206 -3.91 11.53 -3.69
N SER A 207 -4.12 12.79 -3.33
CA SER A 207 -3.75 13.97 -4.13
C SER A 207 -2.26 14.26 -4.12
N ARG A 208 -1.52 13.69 -3.16
CA ARG A 208 -0.12 13.96 -2.88
C ARG A 208 0.51 12.84 -2.05
N TYR A 209 1.84 12.81 -2.03
CA TYR A 209 2.61 11.80 -1.28
C TYR A 209 2.42 11.90 0.25
N PHE A 210 2.28 13.12 0.80
CA PHE A 210 1.96 13.36 2.22
C PHE A 210 0.63 14.14 2.34
N PRO A 211 -0.53 13.45 2.40
CA PRO A 211 -1.84 14.08 2.41
C PRO A 211 -2.02 15.04 3.59
N LYS A 212 -2.83 16.07 3.36
CA LYS A 212 -3.20 17.05 4.40
C LYS A 212 -4.43 16.57 5.15
N GLN A 213 -4.61 17.10 6.36
CA GLN A 213 -5.61 16.63 7.32
C GLN A 213 -6.99 16.42 6.68
N ARG A 214 -7.50 17.39 5.91
CA ARG A 214 -8.85 17.30 5.31
C ARG A 214 -9.02 16.05 4.44
N GLU A 215 -8.00 15.69 3.66
CA GLU A 215 -8.05 14.52 2.79
C GLU A 215 -8.02 13.22 3.59
N ILE A 216 -7.27 13.18 4.70
CA ILE A 216 -7.27 12.05 5.63
C ILE A 216 -8.62 11.93 6.35
N LEU A 217 -9.21 13.04 6.75
CA LEU A 217 -10.53 13.06 7.39
C LEU A 217 -11.61 12.57 6.42
N ASP A 218 -11.59 13.06 5.17
CA ASP A 218 -12.50 12.60 4.10
C ASP A 218 -12.34 11.10 3.83
N TYR A 219 -11.10 10.60 3.83
CA TYR A 219 -10.81 9.16 3.74
C TYR A 219 -11.46 8.38 4.89
N LEU A 220 -11.26 8.81 6.13
CA LEU A 220 -11.79 8.13 7.30
C LEU A 220 -13.32 8.18 7.37
N HIS A 221 -13.93 9.30 6.99
CA HIS A 221 -15.40 9.43 6.85
C HIS A 221 -15.97 8.49 5.80
N ARG A 222 -15.29 8.35 4.66
CA ARG A 222 -15.69 7.39 3.62
C ARG A 222 -15.65 5.96 4.17
N VAL A 223 -14.54 5.56 4.80
CA VAL A 223 -14.41 4.21 5.38
C VAL A 223 -15.48 3.95 6.44
N ALA A 224 -15.71 4.90 7.35
CA ALA A 224 -16.74 4.77 8.38
C ALA A 224 -18.15 4.69 7.78
N ARG A 225 -18.44 5.47 6.72
CA ARG A 225 -19.72 5.40 6.00
C ARG A 225 -19.93 4.05 5.33
N ASP A 226 -18.93 3.57 4.61
CA ASP A 226 -18.97 2.29 3.89
C ASP A 226 -19.17 1.11 4.86
N ALA A 227 -18.75 1.26 6.12
CA ALA A 227 -18.95 0.30 7.21
C ALA A 227 -20.19 0.57 8.09
N GLU A 228 -21.03 1.54 7.73
CA GLU A 228 -22.25 1.91 8.48
C GLU A 228 -21.95 2.31 9.95
N LEU A 229 -20.81 2.98 10.17
CA LEU A 229 -20.35 3.46 11.48
C LEU A 229 -20.59 4.96 11.70
N LEU A 230 -21.16 5.65 10.71
CA LEU A 230 -21.65 7.02 10.89
C LEU A 230 -23.04 6.99 11.56
N PRO A 231 -23.36 7.97 12.42
CA PRO A 231 -24.67 8.08 13.05
C PRO A 231 -25.82 8.32 12.06
#